data_AF-A0A938XEL5-F1
#
_entry.id   AF-A0A938XEL5-F1
#
_cell.length_a   1.000
_cell.length_b   1.000
_cell.length_c   1.000
_cell.angle_alpha   90.00
_cell.angle_beta   90.00
_cell.angle_gamma   90.00
#
_symmetry.space_group_name_H-M   'P 1'
#
loop_
_entity.id
_entity.type
_entity.pdbx_description
1 polymer ?
#
loop_
_entity_poly.entity_id
_entity_poly.type
_entity_poly.pdbx_seq_one_letter_code
_entity_poly.pdbx_strand_id
1 'polypeptide(L)'
;WKECRCGEKTEVGDHTYGEWKITKEPTTTETGSRERTCSICKYTQKETIPVHEHSIHDETWKYNDTEHWQECSCGERLNVANHTYGDWKVTKEATETEAGSRERDCTVCDHVQTETIPMLEHEHIYGDWQSNDTQHWKECRCGEKTEV
;
A
#
# COMPACT_ATOMS: atom_id res chain seq x y z
N TRP A 1 -11.40 -31.90 45.63
CA TRP A 1 -11.30 -33.00 46.60
C TRP A 1 -11.01 -32.43 47.98
N LYS A 2 -11.44 -33.12 49.03
CA LYS A 2 -11.07 -32.88 50.44
C LYS A 2 -10.37 -34.12 51.00
N GLU A 3 -9.30 -33.95 51.78
CA GLU A 3 -8.62 -35.10 52.45
C GLU A 3 -9.19 -35.27 53.84
N CYS A 4 -9.56 -36.51 54.14
CA CYS A 4 -9.74 -36.94 55.51
C CYS A 4 -8.36 -37.20 56.16
N ARG A 5 -8.32 -37.19 57.50
CA ARG A 5 -7.11 -37.46 58.29
C ARG A 5 -6.44 -38.82 58.02
N CYS A 6 -7.16 -39.76 57.41
CA CYS A 6 -6.66 -41.07 56.97
C CYS A 6 -5.98 -41.07 55.58
N GLY A 7 -5.93 -39.92 54.89
CA GLY A 7 -5.35 -39.79 53.54
C GLY A 7 -6.30 -40.12 52.39
N GLU A 8 -7.56 -40.46 52.68
CA GLU A 8 -8.58 -40.69 51.66
C GLU A 8 -9.09 -39.37 51.07
N LYS A 9 -9.09 -39.27 49.74
CA LYS A 9 -9.59 -38.12 48.98
C LYS A 9 -11.06 -38.32 48.62
N THR A 10 -11.93 -37.50 49.18
CA THR A 10 -13.37 -37.49 48.89
C THR A 10 -13.76 -36.24 48.10
N GLU A 11 -14.98 -36.21 47.53
CA GLU A 11 -15.49 -35.08 46.71
C GLU A 11 -14.55 -34.75 45.52
N VAL A 12 -14.18 -35.78 44.75
CA VAL A 12 -13.48 -35.61 43.48
C VAL A 12 -14.52 -35.27 42.41
N GLY A 13 -14.35 -34.14 41.73
CA GLY A 13 -15.21 -33.70 40.64
C GLY A 13 -14.42 -32.81 39.68
N ASP A 14 -14.94 -32.63 38.48
CA ASP A 14 -14.30 -31.82 37.44
C ASP A 14 -14.34 -30.32 37.76
N HIS A 15 -13.38 -29.58 37.22
CA HIS A 15 -13.33 -28.14 37.39
C HIS A 15 -14.45 -27.44 36.60
N THR A 16 -15.17 -26.53 37.26
CA THR A 16 -16.12 -25.61 36.61
C THR A 16 -15.43 -24.28 36.34
N TYR A 17 -14.77 -24.17 35.19
CA TYR A 17 -14.11 -22.93 34.77
C TYR A 17 -15.07 -21.98 34.05
N GLY A 18 -14.83 -20.67 34.21
CA GLY A 18 -15.46 -19.63 33.37
C GLY A 18 -14.69 -19.34 32.09
N GLU A 19 -15.05 -18.23 31.44
CA GLU A 19 -14.38 -17.70 30.25
C GLU A 19 -12.88 -17.47 30.49
N TRP A 20 -12.08 -17.63 29.44
CA TRP A 20 -10.66 -17.30 29.48
C TRP A 20 -10.46 -15.78 29.55
N LYS A 21 -9.53 -15.36 30.41
CA LYS A 21 -9.05 -13.98 30.47
C LYS A 21 -7.62 -13.91 29.96
N ILE A 22 -7.37 -13.13 28.91
CA ILE A 22 -6.01 -12.86 28.45
C ILE A 22 -5.29 -12.02 29.51
N THR A 23 -4.11 -12.48 29.92
CA THR A 23 -3.26 -11.81 30.92
C THR A 23 -2.02 -11.19 30.30
N LYS A 24 -1.57 -11.71 29.16
CA LYS A 24 -0.52 -11.13 28.31
C LYS A 24 -0.88 -11.41 26.85
N GLU A 25 -1.01 -10.37 26.04
CA GLU A 25 -1.18 -10.52 24.59
C GLU A 25 0.09 -11.13 23.98
N PRO A 26 -0.02 -12.06 23.02
CA PRO A 26 1.14 -12.53 22.28
C PRO A 26 1.71 -11.43 21.38
N THR A 27 3.02 -11.44 21.19
CA THR A 27 3.72 -10.62 20.19
C THR A 27 4.38 -11.53 19.16
N THR A 28 5.06 -10.96 18.15
CA THR A 28 5.80 -11.73 17.15
C THR A 28 7.02 -12.47 17.70
N THR A 29 7.51 -12.09 18.88
CA THR A 29 8.70 -12.68 19.52
C THR A 29 8.41 -13.32 20.87
N GLU A 30 7.29 -12.98 21.51
CA GLU A 30 6.93 -13.48 22.83
C GLU A 30 5.55 -14.12 22.83
N THR A 31 5.47 -15.33 23.40
CA THR A 31 4.19 -15.99 23.65
C THR A 31 3.34 -15.17 24.62
N GLY A 32 2.03 -15.16 24.40
CA GLY A 32 1.05 -14.60 25.32
C GLY A 32 0.65 -15.59 26.42
N SER A 33 -0.26 -15.17 27.29
CA SER A 33 -0.86 -16.05 28.30
C SER A 33 -2.31 -15.69 28.57
N ARG A 34 -3.11 -16.72 28.91
CA ARG A 34 -4.48 -16.57 29.39
C ARG A 34 -4.70 -17.41 30.64
N GLU A 35 -5.64 -16.98 31.47
CA GLU A 35 -6.01 -17.71 32.68
C GLU A 35 -7.52 -17.79 32.86
N ARG A 36 -7.97 -18.82 33.57
CA ARG A 36 -9.36 -18.94 34.02
C ARG A 36 -9.40 -19.58 35.40
N THR A 37 -10.38 -19.18 36.21
CA THR A 37 -10.46 -19.59 37.61
C THR A 37 -11.71 -20.42 37.85
N CYS A 38 -11.54 -21.56 38.50
CA CYS A 38 -12.66 -22.42 38.88
C CYS A 38 -13.54 -21.71 39.92
N SER A 39 -14.85 -21.64 39.66
CA SER A 39 -15.79 -20.95 40.55
C SER A 39 -15.90 -21.62 41.93
N ILE A 40 -15.73 -22.95 41.97
CA ILE A 40 -15.90 -23.80 43.15
C ILE A 40 -14.65 -23.76 44.05
N CYS A 41 -13.49 -24.18 43.52
CA CYS A 41 -12.27 -24.37 44.34
C CYS A 41 -11.25 -23.24 44.24
N LYS A 42 -11.53 -22.21 43.44
CA LYS A 42 -10.64 -21.05 43.19
C LYS A 42 -9.27 -21.36 42.58
N TYR A 43 -9.04 -22.61 42.16
CA TYR A 43 -7.86 -22.96 41.38
C TYR A 43 -7.83 -22.20 40.06
N THR A 44 -6.68 -21.61 39.72
CA THR A 44 -6.45 -20.88 38.47
C THR A 44 -5.65 -21.74 37.51
N GLN A 45 -6.24 -22.02 36.34
CA GLN A 45 -5.55 -22.63 35.22
C GLN A 45 -4.93 -21.53 34.37
N LYS A 46 -3.69 -21.72 33.93
CA LYS A 46 -2.98 -20.83 33.02
C LYS A 46 -2.55 -21.60 31.77
N GLU A 47 -2.67 -20.97 30.62
CA GLU A 47 -2.22 -21.48 29.33
C GLU A 47 -1.39 -20.43 28.59
N THR A 48 -0.40 -20.91 27.84
CA THR A 48 0.39 -20.08 26.92
C THR A 48 -0.33 -19.95 25.59
N ILE A 49 -0.38 -18.72 25.07
CA ILE A 49 -0.86 -18.44 23.70
C ILE A 49 0.39 -18.40 22.81
N PRO A 50 0.41 -19.11 21.66
CA PRO A 50 1.52 -19.04 20.71
C PRO A 50 1.85 -17.59 20.31
N VAL A 51 3.06 -17.36 19.81
CA VAL A 51 3.44 -16.07 19.23
C VAL A 51 2.49 -15.66 18.12
N HIS A 52 2.34 -14.36 17.91
CA HIS A 52 1.59 -13.85 16.77
C HIS A 52 2.43 -13.98 15.50
N GLU A 53 1.98 -14.78 14.54
CA GLU A 53 2.65 -14.92 13.25
C GLU A 53 1.97 -14.02 12.22
N HIS A 54 2.76 -13.17 11.56
CA HIS A 54 2.25 -12.37 10.45
C HIS A 54 2.07 -13.23 9.21
N SER A 55 0.86 -13.24 8.68
CA SER A 55 0.54 -13.82 7.39
C SER A 55 -0.16 -12.78 6.51
N ILE A 56 -0.06 -12.97 5.19
CA ILE A 56 -0.84 -12.20 4.23
C ILE A 56 -2.32 -12.52 4.46
N HIS A 57 -3.11 -11.50 4.79
CA HIS A 57 -4.55 -11.67 5.03
C HIS A 57 -5.37 -11.55 3.75
N ASP A 58 -4.93 -10.66 2.86
CA ASP A 58 -5.51 -10.40 1.55
C ASP A 58 -4.38 -10.39 0.52
N GLU A 59 -4.52 -11.19 -0.54
CA GLU A 59 -3.51 -11.27 -1.61
C GLU A 59 -3.49 -10.00 -2.47
N THR A 60 -4.53 -9.17 -2.37
CA THR A 60 -4.63 -7.88 -3.06
C THR A 60 -3.58 -6.91 -2.55
N TRP A 61 -2.73 -6.41 -3.46
CA TRP A 61 -1.77 -5.37 -3.13
C TRP A 61 -2.46 -4.02 -2.92
N LYS A 62 -2.13 -3.38 -1.82
CA LYS A 62 -2.47 -1.98 -1.55
C LYS A 62 -1.32 -1.09 -2.04
N TYR A 63 -1.64 0.14 -2.41
CA TYR A 63 -0.64 1.09 -2.89
C TYR A 63 -1.03 2.54 -2.67
N ASN A 64 -0.02 3.41 -2.71
CA ASN A 64 -0.14 4.87 -2.81
C ASN A 64 0.80 5.36 -3.93
N ASP A 65 1.05 6.67 -4.03
CA ASP A 65 1.90 7.25 -5.08
C ASP A 65 3.37 6.78 -5.03
N THR A 66 3.85 6.30 -3.87
CA THR A 66 5.26 5.98 -3.63
C THR A 66 5.56 4.49 -3.49
N GLU A 67 4.67 3.75 -2.83
CA GLU A 67 4.91 2.39 -2.36
C GLU A 67 3.65 1.51 -2.49
N HIS A 68 3.89 0.19 -2.44
CA HIS A 68 2.87 -0.84 -2.32
C HIS A 68 3.17 -1.76 -1.13
N TRP A 69 2.11 -2.35 -0.56
CA TRP A 69 2.20 -3.27 0.57
C TRP A 69 1.02 -4.25 0.59
N GLN A 70 1.18 -5.34 1.33
CA GLN A 70 0.09 -6.24 1.73
C GLN A 70 -0.21 -6.05 3.21
N GLU A 71 -1.36 -6.52 3.68
CA GLU A 71 -1.77 -6.32 5.07
C GLU A 71 -1.96 -7.66 5.79
N CYS A 72 -1.53 -7.69 7.05
CA CYS A 72 -1.89 -8.76 7.97
C CYS A 72 -3.28 -8.53 8.56
N SER A 73 -3.92 -9.58 9.07
CA SER A 73 -5.24 -9.48 9.71
C SER A 73 -5.23 -8.62 10.98
N CYS A 74 -4.05 -8.37 11.55
CA CYS A 74 -3.84 -7.45 12.66
C CYS A 74 -3.66 -5.98 12.23
N GLY A 75 -3.63 -5.68 10.92
CA GLY A 75 -3.48 -4.33 10.37
C GLY A 75 -2.03 -3.92 10.06
N GLU A 76 -1.05 -4.73 10.42
CA GLU A 76 0.36 -4.46 10.10
C GLU A 76 0.63 -4.56 8.60
N ARG A 77 1.47 -3.66 8.08
CA ARG A 77 1.89 -3.65 6.67
C ARG A 77 3.04 -4.61 6.44
N LEU A 78 2.89 -5.47 5.45
CA LEU A 78 3.85 -6.49 5.03
C LEU A 78 4.35 -6.19 3.62
N ASN A 79 5.54 -6.70 3.30
CA ASN A 79 6.14 -6.62 1.95
C ASN A 79 6.15 -5.19 1.37
N VAL A 80 6.38 -4.19 2.22
CA VAL A 80 6.38 -2.79 1.83
C VAL A 80 7.56 -2.51 0.90
N ALA A 81 7.28 -2.00 -0.29
CA ALA A 81 8.31 -1.65 -1.27
C ALA A 81 7.86 -0.49 -2.16
N ASN A 82 8.84 0.24 -2.69
CA ASN A 82 8.58 1.24 -3.73
C ASN A 82 8.11 0.58 -5.03
N HIS A 83 7.39 1.35 -5.84
CA HIS A 83 6.94 0.86 -7.14
C HIS A 83 8.07 0.44 -8.06
N THR A 84 7.88 -0.71 -8.71
CA THR A 84 8.77 -1.22 -9.75
C THR A 84 8.04 -1.16 -11.08
N TYR A 85 8.38 -0.16 -11.89
CA TYR A 85 7.69 0.11 -13.14
C TYR A 85 8.37 -0.55 -14.35
N GLY A 86 7.54 -0.91 -15.32
CA GLY A 86 7.99 -1.28 -16.66
C GLY A 86 8.38 -0.09 -17.53
N ASP A 87 8.43 -0.33 -18.84
CA ASP A 87 8.71 0.68 -19.85
C ASP A 87 7.56 1.70 -19.96
N TRP A 88 7.93 2.92 -20.35
CA TRP A 88 6.96 3.96 -20.66
C TRP A 88 6.21 3.64 -21.96
N LYS A 89 4.90 3.84 -21.93
CA LYS A 89 4.01 3.79 -23.08
C LYS A 89 3.40 5.16 -23.33
N VAL A 90 3.60 5.70 -24.53
CA VAL A 90 2.96 6.96 -24.93
C VAL A 90 1.46 6.72 -25.09
N THR A 91 0.65 7.52 -24.41
CA THR A 91 -0.82 7.48 -24.49
C THR A 91 -1.39 8.60 -25.33
N LYS A 92 -0.67 9.73 -25.42
CA LYS A 92 -0.97 10.84 -26.31
C LYS A 92 0.34 11.43 -26.83
N GLU A 93 0.49 11.48 -28.14
CA GLU A 93 1.63 12.16 -28.77
C GLU A 93 1.58 13.66 -28.51
N ALA A 94 2.74 14.27 -28.27
CA ALA A 94 2.87 15.72 -28.18
C ALA A 94 2.84 16.35 -29.58
N THR A 95 2.27 17.55 -29.68
CA THR A 95 2.28 18.37 -30.91
C THR A 95 2.87 19.74 -30.60
N GLU A 96 3.04 20.57 -31.62
CA GLU A 96 3.44 21.97 -31.46
C GLU A 96 2.41 22.82 -30.70
N THR A 97 1.16 22.34 -30.56
CA THR A 97 0.05 23.08 -29.93
C THR A 97 -0.53 22.39 -28.71
N GLU A 98 -0.23 21.12 -28.47
CA GLU A 98 -0.75 20.34 -27.36
C GLU A 98 0.31 19.46 -26.70
N ALA A 99 0.35 19.45 -25.37
CA ALA A 99 1.18 18.51 -24.63
C ALA A 99 0.68 17.07 -24.82
N GLY A 100 1.63 16.14 -24.83
CA GLY A 100 1.37 14.70 -24.85
C GLY A 100 1.32 14.10 -23.45
N SER A 101 1.19 12.78 -23.38
CA SER A 101 1.24 12.01 -22.14
C SER A 101 1.79 10.61 -22.35
N ARG A 102 2.40 10.06 -21.31
CA ARG A 102 2.83 8.66 -21.24
C ARG A 102 2.47 8.06 -19.89
N GLU A 103 2.30 6.75 -19.85
CA GLU A 103 2.02 5.98 -18.65
C GLU A 103 2.94 4.78 -18.53
N ARG A 104 3.08 4.24 -17.33
CA ARG A 104 3.72 2.94 -17.08
C ARG A 104 3.11 2.28 -15.85
N ASP A 105 2.94 0.97 -15.93
CA ASP A 105 2.35 0.15 -14.89
C ASP A 105 3.40 -0.36 -13.91
N CYS A 106 3.03 -0.42 -12.63
CA CYS A 106 3.79 -1.16 -11.64
C CYS A 106 3.65 -2.67 -11.93
N THR A 107 4.77 -3.39 -11.90
CA THR A 107 4.81 -4.82 -12.23
C THR A 107 4.32 -5.74 -11.09
N VAL A 108 4.06 -5.17 -9.92
CA VAL A 108 3.69 -5.89 -8.69
C VAL A 108 2.26 -5.61 -8.26
N CYS A 109 1.77 -4.39 -8.48
CA CYS A 109 0.43 -3.93 -8.08
C CYS A 109 -0.21 -3.11 -9.21
N ASP A 110 -1.48 -2.77 -9.07
CA ASP A 110 -2.24 -2.09 -10.11
C ASP A 110 -2.00 -0.56 -10.17
N HIS A 111 -0.91 -0.06 -9.58
CA HIS A 111 -0.57 1.35 -9.64
C HIS A 111 -0.05 1.74 -11.03
N VAL A 112 -0.60 2.81 -11.61
CA VAL A 112 -0.18 3.36 -12.90
C VAL A 112 0.41 4.75 -12.68
N GLN A 113 1.65 4.95 -13.12
CA GLN A 113 2.28 6.26 -13.12
C GLN A 113 2.06 6.94 -14.46
N THR A 114 1.59 8.19 -14.44
CA THR A 114 1.37 9.02 -15.63
C THR A 114 2.23 10.26 -15.61
N GLU A 115 2.78 10.63 -16.75
CA GLU A 115 3.57 11.85 -16.94
C GLU A 115 3.13 12.61 -18.20
N THR A 116 3.21 13.93 -18.13
CA THR A 116 3.00 14.81 -19.28
C THR A 116 4.28 14.88 -20.13
N ILE A 117 4.14 14.77 -21.44
CA ILE A 117 5.21 15.02 -22.40
C ILE A 117 5.08 16.48 -22.86
N PRO A 118 6.14 17.30 -22.73
CA PRO A 118 6.11 18.68 -23.22
C PRO A 118 5.71 18.78 -24.69
N MET A 119 5.13 19.92 -25.06
CA MET A 119 4.85 20.26 -26.46
C MET A 119 6.12 20.21 -27.29
N LEU A 120 5.97 19.90 -28.58
CA LEU A 120 7.09 20.00 -29.51
C LEU A 120 7.49 21.45 -29.70
N GLU A 121 8.79 21.69 -29.83
CA GLU A 121 9.29 23.01 -30.16
C GLU A 121 8.82 23.39 -31.58
N HIS A 122 8.19 24.55 -31.69
CA HIS A 122 7.74 25.07 -32.98
C HIS A 122 8.92 25.72 -33.72
N GLU A 123 9.33 25.16 -34.84
CA GLU A 123 10.36 25.76 -35.70
C GLU A 123 9.72 26.73 -36.71
N HIS A 124 10.08 28.01 -36.60
CA HIS A 124 9.64 29.02 -37.57
C HIS A 124 10.37 28.88 -38.90
N ILE A 125 9.63 28.47 -39.93
CA ILE A 125 10.11 28.47 -41.32
C ILE A 125 9.50 29.66 -42.03
N TYR A 126 10.29 30.72 -42.18
CA TYR A 126 9.88 31.93 -42.88
C TYR A 126 10.10 31.82 -44.39
N GLY A 127 9.08 32.22 -45.16
CA GLY A 127 9.15 32.28 -46.62
C GLY A 127 9.93 33.48 -47.15
N ASP A 128 9.74 33.76 -48.44
CA ASP A 128 10.32 34.92 -49.11
C ASP A 128 9.80 36.25 -48.52
N TRP A 129 10.58 37.32 -48.73
CA TRP A 129 10.23 38.66 -48.27
C TRP A 129 8.98 39.21 -48.97
N GLN A 130 8.10 39.83 -48.18
CA GLN A 130 6.94 40.57 -48.65
C GLN A 130 7.05 42.06 -48.25
N SER A 131 6.43 42.97 -49.00
CA SER A 131 6.44 44.41 -48.72
C SER A 131 5.20 45.15 -49.22
N ASN A 132 4.83 46.25 -48.57
CA ASN A 132 3.82 47.23 -48.99
C ASN A 132 4.41 48.66 -49.02
N ASP A 133 3.58 49.70 -49.09
CA ASP A 133 4.00 51.10 -49.16
C ASP A 133 4.65 51.66 -47.87
N THR A 134 4.54 50.94 -46.75
CA THR A 134 5.05 51.39 -45.43
C THR A 134 5.98 50.41 -44.73
N GLN A 135 5.94 49.10 -45.07
CA GLN A 135 6.56 48.03 -44.30
C GLN A 135 7.01 46.84 -45.18
N HIS A 136 7.93 46.02 -44.64
CA HIS A 136 8.33 44.73 -45.21
C HIS A 136 8.44 43.67 -44.13
N TRP A 137 7.99 42.43 -44.40
CA TRP A 137 7.92 41.35 -43.42
C TRP A 137 8.22 39.99 -44.06
N LYS A 138 8.57 39.02 -43.22
CA LYS A 138 8.49 37.59 -43.55
C LYS A 138 7.36 36.93 -42.80
N GLU A 139 6.70 35.99 -43.44
CA GLU A 139 5.59 35.24 -42.86
C GLU A 139 5.99 33.77 -42.70
N CYS A 140 5.87 33.25 -41.48
CA CYS A 140 5.99 31.84 -41.19
C CYS A 140 4.72 31.12 -41.66
N ARG A 141 4.83 29.83 -41.96
CA ARG A 141 3.68 28.98 -42.30
C ARG A 141 2.59 28.96 -41.21
N CYS A 142 2.95 29.21 -39.95
CA CYS A 142 1.99 29.34 -38.84
C CYS A 142 1.23 30.67 -38.82
N GLY A 143 1.52 31.59 -39.75
CA GLY A 143 0.91 32.92 -39.83
C GLY A 143 1.62 33.99 -39.01
N GLU A 144 2.66 33.64 -38.24
CA GLU A 144 3.48 34.63 -37.53
C GLU A 144 4.27 35.48 -38.54
N LYS A 145 4.25 36.80 -38.34
CA LYS A 145 5.00 37.76 -39.14
C LYS A 145 6.10 38.38 -38.31
N THR A 146 7.29 38.46 -38.88
CA THR A 146 8.44 39.16 -38.30
C THR A 146 8.85 40.33 -39.19
N GLU A 147 8.92 41.51 -38.59
CA GLU A 147 9.58 42.70 -39.15
C GLU A 147 11.00 42.79 -38.58
N VAL A 148 11.96 43.18 -39.41
CA VAL A 148 13.32 43.53 -38.98
C VAL A 148 13.53 45.02 -39.16
#